data_AF-A0A3M2C7H5-F1
#
_entry.id   AF-A0A3M2C7H5-F1
#
_cell.length_a   1.000
_cell.length_b   1.000
_cell.length_c   1.000
_cell.angle_alpha   90.00
_cell.angle_beta   90.00
_cell.angle_gamma   90.00
#
_symmetry.space_group_name_H-M   'P 1'
#
loop_
_entity.id
_entity.type
_entity.pdbx_description
1 polymer ?
#
loop_
_entity_poly.entity_id
_entity_poly.type
_entity_poly.pdbx_seq_one_letter_code
_entity_poly.pdbx_strand_id
1 'polypeptide(L)'
;MAELGGIGSSAGADPRLGVARVARVAAADADGGTSFAETLKRALGEVSALQDRAQDAIGAFVTGQPVELHDVMAAAEEAGIALEMLIEIRNKLTEAYRTVMQMQT
;
A
#
# COMPACT_ATOMS: atom_id res chain seq x y z
N MET A 1 -36.53 -58.82 -12.34
CA MET A 1 -35.67 -59.01 -13.54
C MET A 1 -35.80 -57.71 -14.32
N ALA A 2 -34.91 -56.72 -14.09
CA ALA A 2 -33.64 -56.49 -14.81
C ALA A 2 -33.91 -55.75 -16.14
N GLU A 3 -33.38 -54.58 -16.52
CA GLU A 3 -32.28 -53.72 -16.05
C GLU A 3 -32.49 -52.24 -16.45
N LEU A 4 -31.71 -51.38 -15.79
CA LEU A 4 -31.43 -49.98 -16.10
C LEU A 4 -30.42 -49.86 -17.25
N GLY A 5 -30.37 -48.72 -17.95
CA GLY A 5 -29.14 -48.29 -18.65
C GLY A 5 -29.35 -47.39 -19.86
N GLY A 6 -28.73 -46.19 -19.85
CA GLY A 6 -28.60 -45.40 -21.08
C GLY A 6 -28.44 -43.88 -20.95
N ILE A 7 -27.92 -43.35 -19.84
CA ILE A 7 -27.44 -41.94 -19.77
C ILE A 7 -25.99 -41.91 -20.25
N GLY A 8 -25.69 -41.09 -21.27
CA GLY A 8 -24.32 -40.96 -21.78
C GLY A 8 -24.16 -39.94 -22.90
N SER A 9 -24.39 -38.66 -22.63
CA SER A 9 -23.86 -37.56 -23.46
C SER A 9 -23.35 -36.45 -22.56
N SER A 10 -22.17 -36.66 -21.97
CA SER A 10 -21.40 -35.62 -21.30
C SER A 10 -20.56 -34.86 -22.33
N ALA A 11 -21.06 -33.70 -22.76
CA ALA A 11 -20.23 -32.68 -23.40
C ALA A 11 -19.24 -32.15 -22.34
N GLY A 12 -17.98 -32.56 -22.45
CA GLY A 12 -16.91 -32.12 -21.57
C GLY A 12 -16.55 -30.67 -21.84
N ALA A 13 -16.77 -29.80 -20.85
CA ALA A 13 -16.18 -28.48 -20.79
C ALA A 13 -14.67 -28.64 -20.50
N ASP A 14 -13.82 -28.27 -21.46
CA ASP A 14 -12.36 -28.35 -21.30
C ASP A 14 -11.87 -27.21 -20.38
N PRO A 15 -11.36 -27.50 -19.17
CA PRO A 15 -10.97 -26.49 -18.17
C PRO A 15 -9.63 -25.79 -18.50
N ARG A 16 -8.96 -26.15 -19.60
CA ARG A 16 -7.63 -25.62 -19.97
C ARG A 16 -7.65 -24.20 -20.53
N LEU A 17 -8.81 -23.67 -20.90
CA LEU A 17 -8.93 -22.30 -21.45
C LEU A 17 -9.00 -21.21 -20.37
N GLY A 18 -9.27 -21.57 -19.11
CA GLY A 18 -9.32 -20.62 -17.99
C GLY A 18 -7.93 -20.19 -17.49
N VAL A 19 -6.99 -21.13 -17.43
CA VAL A 19 -5.65 -20.90 -16.86
C VAL A 19 -4.76 -19.99 -17.71
N ALA A 20 -4.93 -20.00 -19.05
CA ALA A 20 -4.14 -19.16 -19.95
C ALA A 20 -4.55 -17.67 -19.90
N ARG A 21 -5.79 -17.36 -19.50
CA ARG A 21 -6.28 -15.98 -19.36
C ARG A 21 -5.80 -15.35 -18.05
N VAL A 22 -5.74 -16.14 -16.97
CA VAL A 22 -5.25 -15.70 -15.65
C VAL A 22 -3.75 -15.36 -15.73
N ALA A 23 -2.96 -16.12 -16.49
CA ALA A 23 -1.53 -15.85 -16.67
C ALA A 23 -1.22 -14.54 -17.42
N ARG A 24 -2.10 -14.09 -18.34
CA ARG A 24 -1.90 -12.80 -19.04
C ARG A 24 -2.30 -11.58 -18.22
N VAL A 25 -3.25 -11.71 -17.30
CA VAL A 25 -3.61 -10.62 -16.38
C VAL A 25 -2.47 -10.38 -15.38
N ALA A 26 -1.83 -11.44 -14.88
CA ALA A 26 -0.68 -11.32 -13.98
C ALA A 26 0.57 -10.72 -14.64
N ALA A 27 0.72 -10.83 -15.96
CA ALA A 27 1.86 -10.27 -16.70
C ALA A 27 1.68 -8.79 -17.08
N ALA A 28 0.47 -8.23 -16.96
CA ALA A 28 0.18 -6.84 -17.36
C ALA A 28 0.53 -5.81 -16.27
N ASP A 29 0.68 -6.22 -15.01
CA ASP A 29 1.06 -5.37 -13.89
C ASP A 29 2.59 -5.28 -13.66
N ALA A 30 3.38 -6.04 -14.44
CA ALA A 30 4.83 -6.15 -14.21
C ALA A 30 5.67 -4.99 -14.79
N ASP A 31 5.11 -4.13 -15.64
CA ASP A 31 5.89 -3.15 -16.43
C ASP A 31 5.57 -1.67 -16.18
N GLY A 32 4.68 -1.33 -15.22
CA GLY A 32 4.22 0.06 -15.07
C GLY A 32 3.88 0.55 -13.66
N GLY A 33 4.11 -0.26 -12.62
CA GLY A 33 3.85 0.14 -11.24
C GLY A 33 4.82 1.22 -10.76
N THR A 34 4.32 2.25 -10.06
CA THR A 34 5.18 3.23 -9.36
C THR A 34 6.19 2.46 -8.50
N SER A 35 7.48 2.73 -8.69
CA SER A 35 8.51 2.00 -7.96
C SER A 35 8.34 2.21 -6.46
N PHE A 36 8.67 1.19 -5.67
CA PHE A 36 8.62 1.30 -4.21
C PHE A 36 9.40 2.52 -3.68
N ALA A 37 10.56 2.81 -4.29
CA ALA A 37 11.38 3.97 -3.95
C ALA A 37 10.64 5.30 -4.22
N GLU A 38 9.89 5.40 -5.32
CA GLU A 38 9.07 6.58 -5.61
C GLU A 38 7.92 6.74 -4.62
N THR A 39 7.25 5.64 -4.24
CA THR A 39 6.21 5.68 -3.20
C THR A 39 6.77 6.11 -1.84
N LEU A 40 7.92 5.58 -1.43
CA LEU A 40 8.60 5.98 -0.20
C LEU A 40 9.02 7.45 -0.22
N LYS A 41 9.53 7.92 -1.36
CA LYS A 41 9.91 9.34 -1.56
C LYS A 41 8.69 10.26 -1.44
N ARG A 42 7.54 9.86 -2.01
CA ARG A 42 6.28 10.60 -1.86
C ARG A 42 5.82 10.64 -0.40
N ALA A 43 5.80 9.50 0.29
CA ALA A 43 5.43 9.44 1.70
C ALA A 43 6.33 10.33 2.58
N LEU A 44 7.65 10.35 2.33
CA LEU A 44 8.57 11.24 3.03
C LEU A 44 8.24 12.72 2.78
N GLY A 45 7.93 13.07 1.53
CA GLY A 45 7.49 14.41 1.17
C GLY A 45 6.17 14.81 1.84
N GLU A 46 5.20 13.88 1.92
CA GLU A 46 3.92 14.09 2.59
C GLU A 46 4.10 14.32 4.09
N VAL A 47 4.91 13.52 4.78
CA VAL A 47 5.23 13.72 6.21
C VAL A 47 5.90 15.08 6.44
N SER A 48 6.84 15.48 5.58
CA SER A 48 7.46 16.80 5.66
C SER A 48 6.43 17.92 5.52
N ALA A 49 5.54 17.83 4.53
CA ALA A 49 4.50 18.83 4.32
C ALA A 49 3.51 18.90 5.50
N LEU A 50 3.20 17.76 6.14
CA LEU A 50 2.37 17.74 7.35
C LEU A 50 3.07 18.41 8.54
N GLN A 51 4.38 18.19 8.72
CA GLN A 51 5.15 18.91 9.75
C GLN A 51 5.19 20.41 9.50
N ASP A 52 5.40 20.85 8.26
CA ASP A 52 5.40 22.26 7.89
C ASP A 52 4.04 22.90 8.19
N ARG A 53 2.94 22.25 7.80
CA ARG A 53 1.58 22.71 8.12
C ARG A 53 1.32 22.82 9.62
N ALA A 54 1.75 21.84 10.40
CA ALA A 54 1.60 21.88 11.85
C ALA A 54 2.37 23.07 12.45
N GLN A 55 3.59 23.32 11.98
CA GLN A 55 4.42 24.45 12.42
C GLN A 55 3.80 25.79 12.03
N ASP A 56 3.27 25.91 10.81
CA ASP A 56 2.56 27.10 10.35
C ASP A 56 1.30 27.37 11.18
N ALA A 57 0.50 26.33 11.46
CA ALA A 57 -0.70 26.43 12.29
C ALA A 57 -0.36 26.87 13.73
N ILE A 58 0.68 26.28 14.32
CA ILE A 58 1.19 26.69 15.64
C ILE A 58 1.64 28.15 15.59
N GLY A 59 2.41 28.54 14.57
CA GLY A 59 2.91 29.90 14.37
C GLY A 59 1.78 30.93 14.24
N ALA A 60 0.77 30.62 13.43
CA ALA A 60 -0.41 31.45 13.26
C ALA A 60 -1.19 31.60 14.57
N PHE A 61 -1.37 30.52 15.32
CA PHE A 61 -2.04 30.56 16.61
C PHE A 61 -1.30 31.42 17.64
N VAL A 62 0.01 31.25 17.81
CA VAL A 62 0.78 32.03 18.79
C VAL A 62 0.93 33.51 18.41
N THR A 63 0.78 33.86 17.13
CA THR A 63 0.80 35.25 16.65
C THR A 63 -0.58 35.90 16.67
N GLY A 64 -1.62 35.20 17.12
CA GLY A 64 -2.98 35.72 17.24
C GLY A 64 -3.74 35.83 15.92
N GLN A 65 -3.31 35.10 14.89
CA GLN A 65 -4.11 34.93 13.67
C GLN A 65 -5.41 34.17 14.00
N PRO A 66 -6.48 34.33 13.19
CA PRO A 66 -7.76 33.65 13.41
C PRO A 66 -7.66 32.17 13.03
N VAL A 67 -6.93 31.39 13.83
CA VAL A 67 -6.80 29.94 13.73
C VAL A 67 -7.35 29.34 15.01
N GLU A 68 -8.22 28.34 14.87
CA GLU A 68 -8.83 27.69 16.03
C GLU A 68 -7.84 26.69 16.65
N LEU A 69 -7.84 26.61 17.99
CA LEU A 69 -6.92 25.72 18.71
C LEU A 69 -7.06 24.25 18.29
N HIS A 70 -8.29 23.81 17.97
CA HIS A 70 -8.53 22.42 17.57
C HIS A 70 -7.89 22.08 16.21
N ASP A 71 -7.82 23.04 15.29
CA ASP A 71 -7.15 22.85 14.00
C ASP A 71 -5.63 22.70 14.18
N VAL A 72 -5.05 23.46 15.10
CA VAL A 72 -3.62 23.36 15.46
C VAL A 72 -3.31 21.99 16.05
N MET A 73 -4.15 21.52 16.97
CA MET A 73 -3.98 20.21 17.61
C MET A 73 -4.15 19.08 16.61
N ALA A 74 -5.16 19.17 15.73
CA ALA A 74 -5.38 18.19 14.67
C ALA A 74 -4.19 18.12 13.71
N ALA A 75 -3.67 19.27 13.27
CA ALA A 75 -2.50 19.31 12.39
C ALA A 75 -1.24 18.70 13.06
N ALA A 76 -1.04 18.97 14.35
CA ALA A 76 0.06 18.40 15.12
C ALA A 76 -0.07 16.88 15.30
N GLU A 77 -1.27 16.38 15.61
CA GLU A 77 -1.56 14.96 15.74
C GLU A 77 -1.39 14.22 14.40
N GLU A 78 -1.90 14.79 13.31
CA GLU A 78 -1.76 14.21 11.97
C GLU A 78 -0.28 14.08 11.57
N ALA A 79 0.52 15.14 11.79
CA ALA A 79 1.95 15.11 11.54
C ALA A 79 2.68 14.07 12.40
N GLY A 80 2.28 13.92 13.66
CA GLY A 80 2.82 12.92 14.59
C GLY A 80 2.56 11.48 14.13
N ILE A 81 1.30 11.16 13.86
CA ILE A 81 0.88 9.82 13.42
C ILE A 81 1.56 9.47 12.08
N ALA A 82 1.61 10.43 11.14
CA ALA A 82 2.26 10.22 9.85
C ALA A 82 3.76 9.91 9.98
N LEU A 83 4.45 10.59 10.90
CA LEU A 83 5.86 10.32 11.20
C LEU A 83 6.06 8.93 11.83
N GLU A 84 5.22 8.54 12.78
CA GLU A 84 5.28 7.21 13.40
C GLU A 84 5.12 6.11 12.36
N MET A 85 4.14 6.24 11.46
CA MET A 85 3.94 5.30 10.35
C MET A 85 5.18 5.21 9.44
N LEU A 86 5.81 6.34 9.13
CA LEU A 86 7.02 6.36 8.30
C LEU A 86 8.21 5.66 8.99
N ILE A 87 8.36 5.84 10.30
CA ILE A 87 9.39 5.14 11.09
C ILE A 87 9.17 3.63 11.04
N GLU A 88 7.94 3.16 11.17
CA GLU A 88 7.61 1.74 11.04
C GLU A 88 7.97 1.19 9.66
N ILE A 89 7.70 1.95 8.60
CA ILE A 89 8.08 1.58 7.23
C ILE A 89 9.61 1.51 7.11
N ARG A 90 10.34 2.51 7.61
CA ARG A 90 11.81 2.54 7.61
C ARG A 90 12.39 1.32 8.33
N ASN A 91 11.83 0.95 9.48
CA ASN A 91 12.26 -0.20 10.26
C ASN A 91 12.07 -1.50 9.47
N LYS A 92 10.87 -1.70 8.90
CA LYS A 92 10.56 -2.87 8.07
C LYS A 92 11.45 -2.99 6.83
N LEU A 93 11.81 -1.87 6.21
CA LEU A 93 12.73 -1.88 5.06
C LEU A 93 14.14 -2.26 5.46
N THR A 94 14.61 -1.73 6.59
CA THR A 94 15.93 -2.07 7.13
C THR A 94 15.99 -3.56 7.48
N GLU A 95 14.91 -4.10 8.04
CA GLU A 95 14.77 -5.53 8.32
C GLU A 95 14.76 -6.36 7.04
N ALA A 96 13.92 -6.02 6.06
CA ALA A 96 13.85 -6.72 4.77
C ALA A 96 15.21 -6.76 4.07
N TYR A 97 15.97 -5.65 4.09
CA TYR A 97 17.33 -5.60 3.56
C TYR A 97 18.27 -6.58 4.28
N ARG A 98 18.22 -6.63 5.62
CA ARG A 98 19.02 -7.58 6.42
C ARG A 98 18.65 -9.03 6.12
N THR A 99 17.35 -9.34 5.98
CA THR A 99 16.87 -10.69 5.65
C THR A 99 17.36 -11.13 4.27
N VAL A 100 17.28 -10.28 3.25
CA VAL A 100 17.79 -10.59 1.90
C VAL A 100 19.29 -10.86 1.90
N MET A 101 20.07 -10.17 2.74
CA MET A 101 21.49 -10.45 2.91
C MET A 101 21.75 -11.79 3.60
N GLN A 102 20.99 -12.13 4.63
CA GLN A 102 21.16 -13.39 5.36
C GLN A 102 20.72 -14.62 4.56
N MET A 103 19.78 -14.49 3.63
CA MET A 103 19.36 -15.62 2.78
C MET A 103 20.34 -15.93 1.64
N GLN A 104 21.27 -15.01 1.33
CA GLN A 104 22.22 -15.16 0.21
C GLN A 104 23.59 -15.71 0.63
N THR A 105 23.85 -15.84 1.93
CA THR A 105 25.03 -16.50 2.50
C THR A 105 24.65 -17.82 3.14
#